data_AF-A0A816I024-F1
#
_entry.id   AF-A0A816I024-F1
#
_cell.length_a   1.000
_cell.length_b   1.000
_cell.length_c   1.000
_cell.angle_alpha   90.00
_cell.angle_beta   90.00
_cell.angle_gamma   90.00
#
_symmetry.space_group_name_H-M   'P 1'
#
loop_
_entity.id
_entity.type
_entity.pdbx_description
1 polymer ?
#
loop_
_entity_poly.entity_id
_entity_poly.type
_entity_poly.pdbx_seq_one_letter_code
_entity_poly.pdbx_strand_id
1 'polypeptide(L)'
;MIQKQTLNTQDKADVYHRLGMIKRYQAKYLEAISFFQKSVQIKEMISSINLLDLAASYGYLALVYENIADYSNALVYYDKIEKILEKNPNSLFLATFCNNKGVLYTNLADYPRAKSLQETALN
;
A
#
# COMPACT_ATOMS: atom_id res chain seq x y z
N MET A 1 -26.65 29.48 -7.17
CA MET A 1 -26.84 28.20 -6.46
C MET A 1 -25.51 27.47 -6.53
N ILE A 2 -24.81 27.33 -5.41
CA ILE A 2 -23.53 26.62 -5.36
C ILE A 2 -23.87 25.14 -5.40
N GLN A 3 -23.56 24.46 -6.51
CA GLN A 3 -23.63 23.01 -6.56
C GLN A 3 -22.67 22.47 -5.50
N LYS A 4 -23.25 21.89 -4.46
CA LYS A 4 -22.54 21.10 -3.46
C LYS A 4 -21.95 19.92 -4.22
N GLN A 5 -20.66 20.00 -4.59
CA GLN A 5 -19.93 18.92 -5.22
C GLN A 5 -20.00 17.72 -4.27
N THR A 6 -20.91 16.79 -4.54
CA THR A 6 -20.81 15.44 -4.01
C THR A 6 -19.50 14.88 -4.53
N LEU A 7 -18.53 14.73 -3.63
CA LEU A 7 -17.28 14.03 -3.90
C LEU A 7 -17.63 12.71 -4.60
N ASN A 8 -17.09 12.47 -5.79
CA ASN A 8 -17.26 11.16 -6.40
C ASN A 8 -16.57 10.12 -5.48
N THR A 9 -17.00 8.86 -5.55
CA THR A 9 -16.51 7.81 -4.64
C THR A 9 -14.98 7.67 -4.65
N GLN A 10 -14.33 7.94 -5.79
CA GLN A 10 -12.88 7.92 -5.92
C GLN A 10 -12.21 9.11 -5.22
N ASP A 11 -12.73 10.33 -5.38
CA ASP A 11 -12.24 11.53 -4.69
C ASP A 11 -12.26 11.32 -3.17
N LYS A 12 -13.30 10.62 -2.65
CA LYS A 12 -13.40 10.28 -1.22
C LYS A 12 -12.29 9.35 -0.77
N ALA A 13 -11.95 8.35 -1.59
CA ALA A 13 -10.83 7.48 -1.31
C ALA A 13 -9.51 8.27 -1.29
N ASP A 14 -9.31 9.18 -2.24
CA ASP A 14 -8.08 9.97 -2.33
C ASP A 14 -7.94 10.98 -1.16
N VAL A 15 -9.05 11.55 -0.69
CA VAL A 15 -9.05 12.35 0.54
C VAL A 15 -8.63 11.50 1.73
N TYR A 16 -9.20 10.30 1.90
CA TYR A 16 -8.77 9.40 2.98
C TYR A 16 -7.30 9.00 2.85
N HIS A 17 -6.81 8.73 1.64
CA HIS A 17 -5.40 8.42 1.42
C HIS A 17 -4.50 9.57 1.87
N ARG A 18 -4.81 10.81 1.47
CA ARG A 18 -4.05 12.00 1.88
C ARG A 18 -4.08 12.22 3.39
N LEU A 19 -5.24 12.02 4.03
CA LEU A 19 -5.35 12.09 5.49
C LEU A 19 -4.48 11.02 6.17
N GLY A 20 -4.45 9.80 5.62
CA GLY A 20 -3.56 8.73 6.09
C GLY A 20 -2.09 9.14 6.02
N MET A 21 -1.66 9.73 4.91
CA MET A 21 -0.29 10.23 4.74
C MET A 21 0.05 11.30 5.79
N ILE A 22 -0.82 12.30 5.97
CA ILE A 22 -0.64 13.36 6.96
C ILE A 22 -0.48 12.76 8.36
N LYS A 23 -1.33 11.81 8.75
CA LYS A 23 -1.25 11.15 10.06
C LYS A 23 0.02 10.34 10.22
N ARG A 24 0.48 9.64 9.17
CA ARG A 24 1.76 8.92 9.20
C ARG A 24 2.93 9.88 9.42
N TYR A 25 2.97 11.01 8.71
CA TYR A 25 4.03 12.02 8.89
C TYR A 25 4.02 12.65 10.28
N GLN A 26 2.87 12.65 10.95
CA GLN A 26 2.73 13.06 12.36
C GLN A 26 3.07 11.93 13.36
N ALA A 27 3.56 10.77 12.90
CA ALA A 27 3.76 9.55 13.69
C ALA A 27 2.49 9.02 14.38
N LYS A 28 1.30 9.42 13.90
CA LYS A 28 -0.01 8.97 14.39
C LYS A 28 -0.45 7.71 13.63
N TYR A 29 0.28 6.62 13.84
CA TYR A 29 0.18 5.42 12.99
C TYR A 29 -1.19 4.74 13.03
N LEU A 30 -1.83 4.63 14.20
CA LEU A 30 -3.18 4.02 14.30
C LEU A 30 -4.25 4.85 13.56
N GLU A 31 -4.17 6.18 13.63
CA GLU A 31 -5.05 7.05 12.84
C GLU A 31 -4.76 6.90 11.34
N ALA A 32 -3.48 6.82 10.95
CA ALA A 32 -3.07 6.61 9.57
C ALA A 32 -3.62 5.29 9.00
N ILE A 33 -3.53 4.18 9.76
CA ILE A 33 -4.11 2.88 9.40
C ILE A 33 -5.61 3.05 9.13
N SER A 34 -6.35 3.68 10.04
CA SER A 34 -7.81 3.87 9.88
C SER A 34 -8.15 4.61 8.59
N PHE A 35 -7.42 5.68 8.26
CA PHE A 35 -7.65 6.43 7.03
C PHE A 35 -7.27 5.66 5.77
N PHE A 36 -6.10 5.01 5.76
CA PHE A 36 -5.70 4.22 4.60
C PHE A 36 -6.62 3.02 4.37
N GLN A 37 -7.11 2.35 5.43
CA GLN A 37 -8.10 1.27 5.32
C GLN A 37 -9.40 1.76 4.67
N LYS A 38 -9.91 2.93 5.08
CA LYS A 38 -11.09 3.54 4.43
C LYS A 38 -10.85 3.85 2.96
N SER A 39 -9.67 4.37 2.60
CA SER A 39 -9.30 4.59 1.20
C SER A 39 -9.30 3.29 0.40
N VAL A 40 -8.61 2.28 0.91
CA VAL A 40 -8.47 0.98 0.24
C VAL A 40 -9.81 0.28 0.07
N GLN A 41 -10.64 0.26 1.12
CA GLN A 41 -11.96 -0.36 1.08
C GLN A 41 -12.84 0.26 -0.03
N ILE A 42 -12.77 1.57 -0.22
CA ILE A 42 -13.49 2.24 -1.31
C ILE A 42 -12.89 1.87 -2.67
N LYS A 43 -11.56 1.93 -2.80
CA LYS A 43 -10.88 1.58 -4.06
C LYS A 43 -11.12 0.13 -4.49
N GLU A 44 -11.19 -0.81 -3.55
CA GLU A 44 -11.54 -2.22 -3.79
C GLU A 44 -12.95 -2.41 -4.36
N MET A 45 -13.89 -1.48 -4.10
CA MET A 45 -15.27 -1.54 -4.63
C MET A 45 -15.42 -0.93 -6.03
N ILE A 46 -14.42 -0.19 -6.52
CA ILE A 46 -14.50 0.49 -7.82
C ILE A 46 -13.93 -0.44 -8.90
N SER A 47 -14.78 -1.05 -9.72
CA SER A 47 -14.34 -2.01 -10.75
C SER A 47 -13.43 -1.40 -11.83
N SER A 48 -13.54 -0.10 -12.07
CA SER A 48 -12.71 0.64 -13.03
C SER A 48 -11.49 1.32 -12.40
N ILE A 49 -11.13 0.98 -11.16
CA ILE A 49 -10.02 1.62 -10.46
C ILE A 49 -8.70 1.30 -11.16
N ASN A 50 -7.80 2.27 -11.18
CA ASN A 50 -6.42 2.01 -11.53
C ASN A 50 -5.79 1.10 -10.46
N LEU A 51 -5.45 -0.13 -10.84
CA LEU A 51 -4.88 -1.12 -9.92
C LEU A 51 -3.54 -0.67 -9.34
N LEU A 52 -2.76 0.13 -10.06
CA LEU A 52 -1.49 0.66 -9.53
C LEU A 52 -1.73 1.70 -8.42
N ASP A 53 -2.80 2.50 -8.51
CA ASP A 53 -3.17 3.44 -7.44
C ASP A 53 -3.70 2.72 -6.19
N LEU A 54 -4.38 1.59 -6.38
CA LEU A 54 -4.77 0.69 -5.30
C LEU A 54 -3.53 0.03 -4.66
N ALA A 55 -2.59 -0.47 -5.47
CA ALA A 55 -1.34 -1.04 -5.01
C ALA A 55 -0.50 -0.03 -4.20
N ALA A 56 -0.41 1.21 -4.65
CA ALA A 56 0.23 2.28 -3.88
C ALA A 56 -0.43 2.44 -2.51
N SER A 57 -1.76 2.46 -2.44
CA SER A 57 -2.51 2.57 -1.17
C SER A 57 -2.25 1.39 -0.22
N TYR A 58 -2.14 0.16 -0.75
CA TYR A 58 -1.70 -0.99 0.05
C TYR A 58 -0.27 -0.82 0.55
N GLY A 59 0.65 -0.28 -0.27
CA GLY A 59 2.04 -0.06 0.12
C GLY A 59 2.15 0.91 1.29
N TYR A 60 1.33 1.97 1.31
CA TYR A 60 1.25 2.87 2.45
C TYR A 60 0.71 2.18 3.72
N LEU A 61 -0.28 1.29 3.61
CA LEU A 61 -0.72 0.48 4.77
C LEU A 61 0.41 -0.39 5.28
N ALA A 62 1.09 -1.13 4.39
CA ALA A 62 2.20 -2.00 4.76
C ALA A 62 3.29 -1.23 5.52
N LEU A 63 3.72 -0.09 4.99
CA LEU A 63 4.71 0.78 5.64
C LEU A 63 4.27 1.28 7.03
N VAL A 64 2.99 1.61 7.21
CA VAL A 64 2.49 2.06 8.52
C VAL A 64 2.44 0.90 9.52
N TYR A 65 2.07 -0.31 9.07
CA TYR A 65 2.14 -1.51 9.91
C TYR A 65 3.58 -1.83 10.31
N GLU A 66 4.54 -1.67 9.40
CA GLU A 66 5.97 -1.77 9.72
C GLU A 66 6.41 -0.73 10.77
N ASN A 67 5.91 0.51 10.70
CA ASN A 67 6.24 1.54 11.70
C ASN A 67 5.79 1.19 13.12
N ILE A 68 4.81 0.30 13.27
CA ILE A 68 4.35 -0.23 14.57
C ILE A 68 4.82 -1.67 14.83
N ALA A 69 5.79 -2.16 14.04
CA ALA A 69 6.33 -3.52 14.10
C ALA A 69 5.29 -4.65 13.93
N ASP A 70 4.14 -4.36 13.31
CA ASP A 70 3.13 -5.35 12.95
C ASP A 70 3.42 -5.93 11.56
N TYR A 71 4.46 -6.74 11.51
CA TYR A 71 4.96 -7.33 10.27
C TYR A 71 3.99 -8.32 9.63
N SER A 72 3.12 -8.95 10.42
CA SER A 72 2.09 -9.87 9.91
C SER A 72 1.07 -9.12 9.06
N ASN A 73 0.52 -7.99 9.54
CA ASN A 73 -0.38 -7.18 8.73
C ASN A 73 0.34 -6.53 7.55
N ALA A 74 1.59 -6.07 7.72
CA ALA A 74 2.37 -5.53 6.61
C ALA A 74 2.50 -6.54 5.46
N LEU A 75 2.78 -7.81 5.77
CA LEU A 75 2.89 -8.87 4.78
C LEU A 75 1.59 -9.11 3.99
N VAL A 76 0.44 -9.09 4.67
CA VAL A 76 -0.88 -9.22 4.01
C VAL A 76 -1.07 -8.17 2.91
N TYR A 77 -0.69 -6.92 3.19
CA TYR A 77 -0.82 -5.84 2.19
C TYR A 77 0.24 -5.95 1.09
N TYR A 78 1.45 -6.44 1.42
CA TYR A 78 2.43 -6.73 0.39
C TYR A 78 1.96 -7.85 -0.55
N ASP A 79 1.37 -8.94 -0.04
CA ASP A 79 0.83 -10.01 -0.87
C ASP A 79 -0.32 -9.54 -1.78
N LYS A 80 -1.10 -8.55 -1.35
CA LYS A 80 -2.12 -7.91 -2.20
C LYS A 80 -1.51 -7.14 -3.37
N ILE A 81 -0.38 -6.45 -3.16
CA ILE A 81 0.34 -5.74 -4.22
C ILE A 81 0.95 -6.72 -5.22
N GLU A 82 1.53 -7.83 -4.73
CA GLU A 82 2.12 -8.87 -5.57
C GLU A 82 1.11 -9.40 -6.60
N LYS A 83 -0.12 -9.72 -6.18
CA LYS A 83 -1.21 -10.14 -7.09
C LYS A 83 -1.57 -9.11 -8.16
N ILE A 84 -1.33 -7.82 -7.91
CA ILE A 84 -1.55 -6.75 -8.90
C ILE A 84 -0.36 -6.69 -9.87
N LEU A 85 0.85 -6.81 -9.35
CA LEU A 85 2.10 -6.74 -10.13
C LEU A 85 2.34 -8.00 -10.98
N GLU A 86 1.87 -9.18 -10.57
CA GLU A 86 1.86 -10.40 -11.41
C GLU A 86 1.14 -10.17 -12.75
N LYS A 87 0.11 -9.31 -12.76
CA LYS A 87 -0.64 -8.92 -13.96
C LYS A 87 0.00 -7.74 -14.69
N ASN A 88 0.99 -7.08 -14.09
CA ASN A 88 1.66 -5.88 -14.59
C ASN A 88 3.19 -5.95 -14.31
N PRO A 89 3.90 -6.95 -14.86
CA PRO A 89 5.28 -7.24 -14.46
C PRO A 89 6.27 -6.13 -14.84
N ASN A 90 5.96 -5.31 -15.84
CA ASN A 90 6.81 -4.18 -16.26
C ASN A 90 6.54 -2.88 -15.48
N SER A 91 5.84 -2.97 -14.34
CA SER A 91 5.51 -1.81 -13.52
C SER A 91 6.77 -1.21 -12.90
N LEU A 92 6.95 0.11 -13.05
CA LEU A 92 8.02 0.85 -12.37
C LEU A 92 7.96 0.73 -10.83
N PHE A 93 6.83 0.29 -10.28
CA PHE A 93 6.67 0.05 -8.84
C PHE A 93 7.22 -1.29 -8.36
N LEU A 94 7.53 -2.24 -9.27
CA LEU A 94 7.98 -3.58 -8.90
C LEU A 94 9.26 -3.56 -8.06
N ALA A 95 10.29 -2.84 -8.52
CA ALA A 95 11.56 -2.76 -7.80
C ALA A 95 11.41 -2.18 -6.40
N THR A 96 10.63 -1.10 -6.23
CA THR A 96 10.36 -0.50 -4.92
C THR A 96 9.61 -1.46 -4.00
N PHE A 97 8.62 -2.17 -4.54
CA PHE A 97 7.86 -3.16 -3.78
C PHE A 97 8.72 -4.34 -3.33
N CYS A 98 9.49 -4.94 -4.24
CA CYS A 98 10.40 -6.04 -3.93
C CYS A 98 11.44 -5.64 -2.88
N ASN A 99 11.99 -4.42 -2.99
CA ASN A 99 12.90 -3.88 -1.98
C ASN A 99 12.23 -3.81 -0.60
N ASN A 100 11.03 -3.22 -0.51
CA ASN A 100 10.37 -3.02 0.79
C ASN A 100 9.92 -4.36 1.42
N LYS A 101 9.37 -5.29 0.63
CA LYS A 101 9.03 -6.64 1.12
C LYS A 101 10.29 -7.45 1.47
N GLY A 102 11.41 -7.23 0.79
CA GLY A 102 12.71 -7.82 1.13
C GLY A 102 13.27 -7.31 2.47
N VAL A 103 13.13 -6.01 2.75
CA VAL A 103 13.45 -5.43 4.06
C VAL A 103 12.56 -6.02 5.15
N LEU A 104 11.26 -6.18 4.89
CA LEU A 104 10.34 -6.84 5.82
C LEU A 104 10.80 -8.27 6.16
N TYR A 105 11.15 -9.08 5.17
CA TYR A 105 11.67 -10.43 5.42
C TYR A 105 13.00 -10.43 6.16
N THR A 106 13.86 -9.44 5.94
CA THR A 106 15.09 -9.26 6.72
C THR A 106 14.78 -9.01 8.20
N ASN A 107 13.78 -8.17 8.50
CA ASN A 107 13.32 -7.92 9.88
C ASN A 107 12.71 -9.17 10.54
N LEU A 108 12.12 -10.06 9.73
CA LEU A 108 11.59 -11.37 10.15
C LEU A 108 12.66 -12.47 10.21
N ALA A 109 13.94 -12.16 9.96
CA ALA A 109 15.04 -13.11 9.83
C ALA A 109 14.85 -14.20 8.76
N ASP A 110 13.98 -13.95 7.77
CA ASP A 110 13.80 -14.82 6.60
C ASP A 110 14.67 -14.37 5.43
N TYR A 111 15.97 -14.63 5.59
CA TYR A 111 16.97 -14.27 4.58
C TYR A 111 16.78 -14.96 3.23
N PRO A 112 16.31 -16.23 3.13
CA PRO A 112 16.03 -16.86 1.84
C PRO A 112 15.00 -16.09 1.02
N ARG A 113 13.86 -15.72 1.61
CA ARG A 113 12.83 -14.95 0.90
C ARG A 113 13.26 -13.51 0.61
N ALA A 114 14.02 -12.90 1.52
CA ALA A 114 14.60 -11.57 1.29
C ALA A 114 15.53 -11.56 0.06
N LYS A 115 16.43 -12.55 -0.05
CA LYS A 115 17.37 -12.67 -1.18
C LYS A 115 16.63 -12.87 -2.50
N SER A 116 15.63 -13.76 -2.52
CA SER A 116 14.83 -14.01 -3.73
C SER A 116 14.16 -12.74 -4.26
N LEU A 117 13.61 -11.90 -3.39
CA LEU A 117 13.01 -10.62 -3.80
C LEU A 117 14.02 -9.62 -4.34
N GLN A 118 15.25 -9.61 -3.81
CA GLN A 118 16.33 -8.76 -4.31
C GLN A 118 16.77 -9.18 -5.72
N GLU A 119 16.82 -10.49 -5.99
CA GLU A 119 17.08 -10.99 -7.34
C GLU A 119 15.94 -10.60 -8.30
N THR A 120 14.68 -10.66 -7.87
CA THR A 120 13.54 -10.19 -8.69
C THR A 120 13.58 -8.69 -8.97
N ALA A 121 14.05 -7.87 -8.03
CA ALA A 121 14.11 -6.42 -8.20
C ALA A 121 15.18 -5.94 -9.21
N LEU A 122 16.18 -6.77 -9.51
CA LEU A 122 17.34 -6.44 -10.34
C LEU A 122 17.24 -6.93 -11.79
N ASN A 123 16.26 -7.78 -12.09
CA ASN A 123 15.97 -8.28 -13.44
C ASN A 123 14.90 -7.43 -14.12
#